data_AF-A0A1H7P179-F1
#
_entry.id   AF-A0A1H7P179-F1
#
_cell.length_a   1.000
_cell.length_b   1.000
_cell.length_c   1.000
_cell.angle_alpha   90.00
_cell.angle_beta   90.00
_cell.angle_gamma   90.00
#
_symmetry.space_group_name_H-M   'P 1'
#
loop_
_entity.id
_entity.type
_entity.pdbx_description
1 polymer ?
#
loop_
_entity_poly.entity_id
_entity_poly.type
_entity_poly.pdbx_seq_one_letter_code
_entity_poly.pdbx_strand_id
1 'polypeptide(L)'
;MSKKLNEISDYIGVFCLGTLTLSFFVLSIIFIIKAFINIYKRLKGVRVNKMVPCTSCRRSISNTAIICPYCGEHYGKMNGLGDSIFICFLFAIGLFVIGIVSLTKSVEWFEQTYMK
;
A
#
# COMPACT_ATOMS: atom_id res chain seq x y z
N MET A 1 1.44 7.06 -44.22
CA MET A 1 0.51 6.51 -43.19
C MET A 1 1.23 6.14 -41.90
N SER A 2 2.49 5.68 -41.92
CA SER A 2 3.21 5.30 -40.69
C SER A 2 3.58 6.46 -39.75
N LYS A 3 3.88 7.67 -40.26
CA LYS A 3 4.23 8.82 -39.40
C LYS A 3 3.13 9.21 -38.41
N LYS A 4 1.88 9.32 -38.87
CA LYS A 4 0.73 9.63 -37.99
C LYS A 4 0.42 8.52 -36.99
N LEU A 5 0.72 7.27 -37.34
CA LEU A 5 0.52 6.12 -36.46
C LEU A 5 1.53 6.12 -35.30
N ASN A 6 2.78 6.51 -35.57
CA ASN A 6 3.82 6.67 -34.55
C ASN A 6 3.50 7.82 -33.60
N GLU A 7 3.06 8.97 -34.11
CA GLU A 7 2.68 10.12 -33.26
C GLU A 7 1.56 9.77 -32.28
N ILE A 8 0.50 9.09 -32.75
CA ILE A 8 -0.61 8.65 -31.89
C ILE A 8 -0.12 7.64 -30.84
N SER A 9 0.76 6.71 -31.22
CA SER A 9 1.36 5.75 -30.29
C SER A 9 2.15 6.44 -29.18
N ASP A 10 2.87 7.51 -29.49
CA ASP A 10 3.68 8.24 -28.52
C ASP A 10 2.80 9.01 -27.50
N TYR A 11 1.71 9.64 -27.95
CA TYR A 11 0.76 10.30 -27.04
C TYR A 11 0.08 9.30 -26.09
N ILE A 12 -0.29 8.12 -26.59
CA ILE A 12 -0.85 7.05 -25.76
C ILE A 12 0.19 6.57 -24.73
N GLY A 13 1.44 6.42 -25.16
CA GLY A 13 2.56 6.07 -24.29
C GLY A 13 2.71 7.06 -23.13
N VAL A 14 2.79 8.36 -23.42
CA VAL A 14 2.90 9.42 -22.41
C VAL A 14 1.72 9.41 -21.45
N PHE A 15 0.50 9.26 -21.97
CA PHE A 15 -0.71 9.24 -21.15
C PHE A 15 -0.73 8.04 -20.19
N CYS A 16 -0.39 6.84 -20.68
CA CYS A 16 -0.31 5.64 -19.86
C CYS A 16 0.77 5.77 -18.78
N LEU A 17 1.95 6.28 -19.13
CA LEU A 17 3.09 6.40 -18.22
C LEU A 17 2.84 7.48 -17.15
N GLY A 18 2.18 8.59 -17.53
CA GLY A 18 1.70 9.60 -16.60
C GLY A 18 0.65 9.06 -15.62
N THR A 19 -0.32 8.29 -16.12
CA THR A 19 -1.36 7.66 -15.28
C THR A 19 -0.77 6.65 -14.30
N LEU A 20 0.17 5.81 -14.76
CA LEU A 20 0.90 4.86 -13.91
C LEU A 20 1.68 5.58 -12.82
N THR A 21 2.44 6.61 -13.19
CA THR A 21 3.24 7.40 -12.24
C THR A 21 2.34 8.07 -11.19
N LEU A 22 1.23 8.67 -11.60
CA LEU A 22 0.24 9.24 -10.70
C LEU A 22 -0.32 8.20 -9.72
N SER A 23 -0.59 6.98 -10.19
CA SER A 23 -1.11 5.90 -9.33
C SER A 23 -0.15 5.55 -8.18
N PHE A 24 1.16 5.57 -8.41
CA PHE A 24 2.16 5.32 -7.35
C PHE A 24 2.12 6.39 -6.26
N PHE A 25 1.99 7.67 -6.63
CA PHE A 25 1.86 8.75 -5.66
C PHE A 25 0.56 8.65 -4.86
N VAL A 26 -0.57 8.36 -5.53
CA VAL A 26 -1.86 8.17 -4.85
C VAL A 26 -1.80 7.00 -3.87
N LEU A 27 -1.24 5.86 -4.28
CA LEU A 27 -1.07 4.70 -3.39
C LEU A 27 -0.15 5.02 -2.22
N SER A 28 0.97 5.73 -2.44
CA SER A 28 1.86 6.19 -1.38
C SER A 28 1.11 7.03 -0.34
N ILE A 29 0.33 8.02 -0.79
CA ILE A 29 -0.49 8.87 0.10
C ILE A 29 -1.49 8.03 0.90
N ILE A 30 -2.16 7.06 0.28
CA ILE A 30 -3.10 6.16 0.96
C ILE A 30 -2.38 5.37 2.07
N PHE A 31 -1.18 4.86 1.81
CA PHE A 31 -0.38 4.14 2.83
C PHE A 31 0.05 5.04 3.98
N ILE A 32 0.43 6.29 3.69
CA ILE A 32 0.73 7.30 4.71
C ILE A 32 -0.50 7.55 5.59
N ILE A 33 -1.65 7.80 4.99
CA ILE A 33 -2.92 8.02 5.72
C ILE A 33 -3.24 6.81 6.60
N LYS A 34 -3.12 5.59 6.06
CA LYS A 34 -3.33 4.36 6.86
C LYS A 34 -2.35 4.22 8.01
N ALA A 35 -1.07 4.56 7.81
CA ALA A 35 -0.08 4.57 8.88
C ALA A 35 -0.50 5.53 10.00
N PHE A 36 -0.93 6.75 9.65
CA PHE A 36 -1.45 7.72 10.63
C PHE A 36 -2.71 7.24 11.33
N ILE A 37 -3.68 6.64 10.61
CA ILE A 37 -4.87 6.06 11.22
C ILE A 37 -4.49 4.96 12.21
N ASN A 38 -3.55 4.08 11.87
CA ASN A 38 -3.09 3.00 12.73
C ASN A 38 -2.35 3.53 13.96
N ILE A 39 -1.52 4.56 13.81
CA ILE A 39 -0.88 5.26 14.93
C ILE A 39 -1.93 5.90 15.83
N TYR A 40 -2.90 6.63 15.25
CA TYR A 40 -3.96 7.29 16.00
C TYR A 40 -4.82 6.28 16.78
N LYS A 41 -5.20 5.17 16.16
CA LYS A 41 -5.91 4.07 16.84
C LYS A 41 -5.11 3.51 18.02
N ARG A 42 -3.78 3.40 17.86
CA ARG A 42 -2.87 2.90 18.91
C ARG A 42 -2.66 3.91 20.03
N LEU A 43 -2.56 5.21 19.73
CA LEU A 43 -2.39 6.30 20.69
C LEU A 43 -3.66 6.64 21.45
N LYS A 44 -4.83 6.61 20.80
CA LYS A 44 -6.14 6.83 21.45
C LYS A 44 -6.47 5.76 22.49
N GLY A 45 -5.62 4.75 22.64
CA GLY A 45 -5.79 3.75 23.68
C GLY A 45 -7.10 3.01 23.48
N VAL A 46 -7.54 2.81 22.23
CA VAL A 46 -8.34 1.64 21.92
C VAL A 46 -7.42 0.49 22.27
N ARG A 47 -7.44 0.09 23.54
CA ARG A 47 -6.95 -1.18 24.03
C ARG A 47 -7.78 -2.15 23.21
N VAL A 48 -7.30 -2.49 22.00
CA VAL A 48 -7.78 -3.63 21.25
C VAL A 48 -7.68 -4.70 22.29
N ASN A 49 -8.84 -5.08 22.83
CA ASN A 49 -8.90 -5.85 24.05
C ASN A 49 -8.02 -7.04 23.73
N LYS A 50 -6.84 -7.11 24.37
CA LYS A 50 -5.79 -8.04 23.93
C LYS A 50 -6.34 -9.46 23.98
N MET A 51 -7.41 -9.64 24.74
CA MET A 51 -8.22 -10.81 24.83
C MET A 51 -9.48 -10.67 23.96
N VAL A 52 -9.65 -11.59 23.01
CA VAL A 52 -10.92 -11.84 22.30
C VAL A 52 -11.47 -13.19 22.77
N PRO A 53 -12.80 -13.38 22.85
CA PRO A 53 -13.35 -14.68 23.18
C PRO A 53 -13.14 -15.66 22.04
N CYS A 54 -12.67 -16.86 22.37
CA CYS A 54 -12.64 -18.01 21.49
C CYS A 54 -14.08 -18.36 21.04
N THR A 55 -14.37 -18.39 19.73
CA THR A 55 -15.64 -18.86 19.16
C THR A 55 -16.06 -20.27 19.61
N SER A 56 -15.13 -21.20 19.86
CA SER A 56 -15.43 -22.58 20.25
C SER A 56 -15.65 -22.72 21.77
N CYS A 57 -14.70 -22.27 22.60
CA CYS A 57 -14.78 -22.47 24.06
C CYS A 57 -15.13 -21.21 24.87
N ARG A 58 -15.34 -20.06 24.21
CA ARG A 58 -15.69 -18.75 24.80
C ARG A 58 -14.69 -18.18 25.81
N ARG A 59 -13.56 -18.85 26.03
CA ARG A 59 -12.49 -18.34 26.89
C ARG A 59 -11.75 -17.19 26.23
N SER A 60 -11.28 -16.25 27.05
CA SER A 60 -10.43 -15.14 26.62
C SER A 60 -9.11 -15.65 26.08
N ILE A 61 -8.80 -15.35 24.83
CA ILE A 61 -7.53 -15.67 24.16
C ILE A 61 -6.90 -14.43 23.58
N SER A 62 -5.57 -14.41 23.45
CA SER A 62 -4.90 -13.27 22.84
C SER A 62 -5.40 -13.04 21.41
N ASN A 63 -5.62 -11.79 21.01
CA ASN A 63 -6.02 -11.43 19.64
C ASN A 63 -4.96 -11.75 18.58
N THR A 64 -3.73 -12.04 19.00
CA THR A 64 -2.64 -12.55 18.15
C THR A 64 -2.46 -14.07 18.24
N ALA A 65 -3.27 -14.77 19.03
CA ALA A 65 -3.17 -16.22 19.15
C ALA A 65 -3.66 -16.89 17.86
N ILE A 66 -2.78 -17.68 17.24
CA ILE A 66 -3.10 -18.47 16.05
C ILE A 66 -3.92 -19.71 16.44
N ILE A 67 -3.68 -20.24 17.65
CA ILE A 67 -4.33 -21.43 18.21
C ILE A 67 -4.83 -21.09 19.61
N CYS A 68 -6.05 -21.51 19.95
CA CYS A 68 -6.58 -21.39 21.30
C CYS A 68 -5.87 -22.37 22.26
N PRO A 69 -5.22 -21.90 23.34
CA PRO A 69 -4.49 -22.77 24.27
C PRO A 69 -5.40 -23.68 25.10
N TYR A 70 -6.70 -23.41 25.15
CA TYR A 70 -7.66 -24.15 25.97
C TYR A 70 -8.40 -25.26 25.23
N CYS A 71 -8.68 -25.06 23.93
CA CYS A 71 -9.47 -26.02 23.14
C CYS A 71 -8.76 -26.47 21.86
N GLY A 72 -7.56 -25.98 21.56
CA GLY A 72 -6.79 -26.39 20.38
C GLY A 72 -7.32 -25.86 19.04
N GLU A 73 -8.42 -25.11 19.05
CA GLU A 73 -9.04 -24.57 17.82
C GLU A 73 -8.13 -23.52 17.16
N HIS A 74 -8.00 -23.59 15.84
CA HIS A 74 -7.21 -22.66 15.05
C HIS A 74 -8.00 -21.36 14.78
N TYR A 75 -7.51 -20.23 15.27
CA TYR A 75 -8.19 -18.92 15.20
C TYR A 75 -7.79 -18.05 14.01
N GLY A 76 -6.70 -18.39 13.32
CA GLY A 76 -6.42 -17.90 11.97
C GLY A 76 -6.59 -16.39 11.77
N LYS A 77 -6.21 -15.54 12.74
CA LYS A 77 -6.22 -14.09 12.52
C LYS A 77 -4.89 -13.66 11.94
N MET A 78 -4.80 -13.70 10.61
CA MET A 78 -3.79 -12.95 9.87
C MET A 78 -4.06 -11.47 10.14
N ASN A 79 -3.28 -10.85 11.04
CA ASN A 79 -3.18 -9.40 11.05
C ASN A 79 -2.75 -9.01 9.62
N GLY A 80 -3.63 -8.33 8.88
CA GLY A 80 -3.36 -7.97 7.50
C GLY A 80 -2.11 -7.09 7.43
N LEU A 81 -1.33 -7.19 6.36
CA LEU A 81 -0.13 -6.36 6.16
C LEU A 81 -0.40 -4.84 6.35
N GLY A 82 -1.65 -4.41 6.14
CA GLY A 82 -2.12 -3.04 6.35
C GLY A 82 -2.39 -2.62 7.81
N ASP A 83 -2.31 -3.51 8.80
CA ASP A 83 -2.43 -3.16 10.23
C ASP A 83 -1.07 -2.84 10.87
N SER A 84 0.03 -3.17 10.19
CA SER A 84 1.38 -2.86 10.66
C SER A 84 1.79 -1.46 10.23
N ILE A 85 1.94 -0.55 11.21
CA ILE A 85 2.42 0.82 11.01
C ILE A 85 3.75 0.84 10.25
N PHE A 86 4.67 -0.05 10.63
CA PHE A 86 6.00 -0.13 10.01
C PHE A 86 5.92 -0.54 8.53
N ILE A 87 5.08 -1.53 8.21
CA ILE A 87 4.91 -1.99 6.83
C ILE A 87 4.25 -0.90 5.98
N CYS A 88 3.19 -0.25 6.47
CA CYS A 88 2.57 0.86 5.75
C CYS A 88 3.55 2.00 5.48
N PHE A 89 4.41 2.35 6.44
CA PHE A 89 5.42 3.39 6.26
C PHE A 89 6.49 3.00 5.22
N LEU A 90 6.95 1.75 5.26
CA LEU A 90 7.94 1.25 4.31
C LEU A 90 7.39 1.20 2.88
N PHE A 91 6.14 0.74 2.70
CA PHE A 91 5.45 0.77 1.41
C PHE A 91 5.20 2.20 0.91
N ALA A 92 4.82 3.11 1.81
CA ALA A 92 4.64 4.52 1.46
C ALA A 92 5.92 5.13 0.87
N ILE A 93 7.06 4.97 1.56
CA ILE A 93 8.35 5.47 1.10
C ILE A 93 8.77 4.76 -0.19
N GLY A 94 8.67 3.43 -0.24
CA GLY A 94 9.06 2.66 -1.42
C GLY A 94 8.30 3.10 -2.67
N LEU A 95 6.97 3.21 -2.59
CA LEU A 95 6.14 3.67 -3.70
C LEU A 95 6.41 5.14 -4.07
N PHE A 96 6.72 5.98 -3.08
CA PHE A 96 7.10 7.37 -3.34
C PHE A 96 8.41 7.47 -4.13
N VAL A 97 9.45 6.74 -3.71
CA VAL A 97 10.74 6.69 -4.42
C VAL A 97 10.57 6.14 -5.83
N ILE A 98 9.81 5.06 -6.00
CA ILE A 98 9.49 4.50 -7.33
C ILE A 98 8.75 5.54 -8.18
N GLY A 99 7.80 6.28 -7.60
CA GLY A 99 7.08 7.36 -8.28
C GLY A 99 8.02 8.46 -8.77
N ILE A 100 8.98 8.89 -7.94
CA ILE A 100 9.98 9.90 -8.32
C ILE A 100 10.90 9.39 -9.43
N VAL A 101 11.43 8.17 -9.31
CA VAL A 101 12.29 7.57 -10.35
C VAL A 101 11.53 7.44 -11.68
N SER A 102 10.28 6.97 -11.63
CA SER A 102 9.40 6.88 -12.79
C SER A 102 9.21 8.26 -13.43
N LEU A 103 8.90 9.28 -12.63
CA LEU A 103 8.72 10.64 -13.10
C LEU A 103 9.99 11.19 -13.78
N THR A 104 11.15 11.05 -13.15
CA THR A 104 12.43 11.51 -13.72
C THR A 104 12.71 10.85 -15.06
N LYS A 105 12.51 9.53 -15.15
CA LYS A 105 12.68 8.79 -16.42
C LYS A 105 11.67 9.18 -17.49
N SER A 106 10.44 9.46 -17.09
CA SER A 106 9.39 9.96 -18.00
C SER A 106 9.77 11.31 -18.60
N VAL A 107 10.24 12.23 -17.76
CA VAL A 107 10.65 13.58 -18.17
C VAL A 107 11.88 13.50 -19.07
N GLU A 108 12.90 12.72 -18.70
CA GLU A 108 14.11 12.53 -19.51
C GLU A 108 13.79 12.00 -20.92
N TRP A 109 12.89 11.01 -21.02
CA TRP A 109 12.44 10.47 -22.30
C TRP A 109 11.65 11.51 -23.12
N PHE A 110 10.78 12.27 -22.47
CA PHE A 110 10.00 13.32 -23.12
C PHE A 110 10.90 14.43 -23.70
N GLU A 111 11.89 14.89 -22.93
CA GLU A 111 12.87 15.87 -23.38
C GLU A 111 13.66 15.37 -24.60
N GLN A 112 14.11 14.11 -24.58
CA GLN A 112 14.85 13.52 -25.70
C GLN A 112 14.02 13.38 -26.98
N THR A 113 12.71 13.14 -26.85
CA THR A 113 11.83 12.84 -27.98
C THR A 113 11.22 14.10 -28.59
N TYR A 114 10.94 15.14 -27.78
CA TYR A 114 10.18 16.32 -28.22
C TYR A 114 10.92 17.65 -28.10
N MET A 115 12.00 17.74 -27.32
CA MET A 115 12.74 19.00 -27.11
C MET A 115 14.14 19.03 -27.76
N LYS A 116 14.55 17.95 -28.42
CA LYS A 116 15.70 17.89 -29.33
C LYS A 116 15.23 17.82 -30.77
#